data_AF-A0A7S2CG41-F1
#
_entry.id   AF-A0A7S2CG41-F1
#
_cell.length_a   1.000
_cell.length_b   1.000
_cell.length_c   1.000
_cell.angle_alpha   90.00
_cell.angle_beta   90.00
_cell.angle_gamma   90.00
#
_symmetry.space_group_name_H-M   'P 1'
#
loop_
_entity.id
_entity.type
_entity.pdbx_description
1 polymer ?
#
loop_
_entity_poly.entity_id
_entity_poly.type
_entity_poly.pdbx_seq_one_letter_code
_entity_poly.pdbx_strand_id
1 'polypeptide(L)'
;MTHSFKLVDWLNDHPGDDALLHGVETRTSAPVRVERVRESCEAVGLRRLFPAGEGAGYAGGIVSAAVDGLRVGRAVSEVLGASTAGERGGMGGEGAGGER
;
A
#
# COMPACT_ATOMS: atom_id res chain seq x y z
N MET A 1 18.68 -9.81 28.90
CA MET A 1 19.53 -10.68 28.06
C MET A 1 19.59 -10.06 26.68
N THR A 2 20.63 -9.27 26.39
CA THR A 2 20.77 -8.56 25.11
C THR A 2 21.73 -9.38 24.25
N HIS A 3 21.20 -10.12 23.27
CA HIS A 3 22.05 -10.80 22.29
C HIS A 3 22.59 -9.75 21.32
N SER A 4 23.88 -9.42 21.45
CA SER A 4 24.57 -8.57 20.48
C SER A 4 25.02 -9.45 19.32
N PHE A 5 24.36 -9.31 18.16
CA PHE A 5 24.84 -9.89 16.91
C PHE A 5 26.05 -9.08 16.42
N LYS A 6 27.23 -9.69 16.40
CA LYS A 6 28.43 -9.08 15.82
C LYS A 6 28.57 -9.55 14.37
N LEU A 7 28.16 -8.68 13.45
CA LEU A 7 28.21 -8.90 12.00
C LEU A 7 29.60 -9.35 11.50
N VAL A 8 30.66 -8.81 12.11
CA VAL A 8 32.05 -9.12 11.76
C VAL A 8 32.43 -10.55 12.16
N ASP A 9 31.96 -11.02 13.32
CA ASP A 9 32.23 -12.38 13.79
C ASP A 9 31.52 -13.41 12.88
N TRP A 10 30.27 -13.14 12.47
CA TRP A 10 29.52 -14.00 11.55
C TRP A 10 30.14 -14.12 10.15
N LEU A 11 30.65 -13.01 9.61
CA LEU A 11 31.35 -13.01 8.31
C LEU A 11 32.70 -13.75 8.37
N ASN A 12 33.41 -13.63 9.48
CA ASN A 12 34.69 -14.33 9.70
C ASN A 12 34.51 -15.85 9.88
N ASP A 13 33.33 -16.30 10.32
CA ASP A 13 33.01 -17.72 10.51
C ASP A 13 32.52 -18.42 9.22
N HIS A 14 32.27 -17.68 8.13
CA HIS A 14 31.82 -18.23 6.83
C HIS A 14 32.70 -17.81 5.63
N PRO A 15 34.05 -17.96 5.69
CA PRO A 15 34.88 -17.73 4.52
C PRO A 15 34.72 -18.91 3.55
N GLY A 16 33.96 -18.72 2.49
CA GLY A 16 34.06 -19.59 1.32
C GLY A 16 35.20 -19.05 0.45
N ASP A 17 36.36 -19.72 0.44
CA ASP A 17 37.47 -19.35 -0.46
C ASP A 17 37.03 -19.42 -1.95
N ASP A 18 35.98 -20.20 -2.24
CA ASP A 18 35.33 -20.31 -3.56
C ASP A 18 34.04 -19.46 -3.70
N ALA A 19 33.77 -18.54 -2.78
CA ALA A 19 32.58 -17.68 -2.84
C ALA A 19 32.66 -16.73 -4.04
N LEU A 20 31.68 -16.85 -4.94
CA LEU A 20 31.63 -16.06 -6.17
C LEU A 20 30.78 -14.80 -6.01
N LEU A 21 31.40 -13.63 -6.16
CA LEU A 21 30.69 -12.36 -6.27
C LEU A 21 30.06 -12.21 -7.67
N HIS A 22 28.73 -12.20 -7.74
CA HIS A 22 27.99 -12.10 -8.99
C HIS A 22 27.44 -10.69 -9.22
N GLY A 23 28.00 -9.98 -10.21
CA GLY A 23 27.43 -8.76 -10.77
C GLY A 23 27.02 -7.69 -9.76
N VAL A 24 26.21 -6.73 -10.22
CA VAL A 24 25.61 -5.71 -9.35
C VAL A 24 24.10 -5.91 -9.35
N GLU A 25 23.52 -6.10 -8.17
CA GLU A 25 22.06 -6.13 -7.99
C GLU A 25 21.54 -4.71 -7.76
N THR A 26 20.97 -4.11 -8.81
CA THR A 26 20.60 -2.68 -8.82
C THR A 26 19.13 -2.42 -8.50
N ARG A 27 18.31 -3.47 -8.37
CA ARG A 27 16.85 -3.37 -8.17
C ARG A 27 16.41 -4.04 -6.88
N THR A 28 16.90 -3.53 -5.76
CA THR A 28 16.57 -4.04 -4.42
C THR A 28 15.39 -3.32 -3.77
N SER A 29 15.00 -2.16 -4.29
CA SER A 29 13.81 -1.40 -3.88
C SER A 29 13.43 -0.36 -4.94
N ALA A 30 12.30 0.31 -4.77
CA ALA A 30 11.92 1.38 -5.70
C ALA A 30 12.89 2.56 -5.65
N PRO A 31 13.32 3.08 -6.81
CA PRO A 31 14.21 4.23 -6.91
C PRO A 31 13.48 5.56 -6.63
N VAL A 32 12.16 5.52 -6.50
CA VAL A 32 11.29 6.69 -6.31
C VAL A 32 10.18 6.36 -5.32
N ARG A 33 9.58 7.40 -4.75
CA ARG A 33 8.36 7.30 -3.95
C ARG A 33 7.30 8.23 -4.53
N VAL A 34 6.14 7.67 -4.85
CA VAL A 34 4.99 8.46 -5.32
C VAL A 34 4.19 8.89 -4.10
N GLU A 35 4.25 10.17 -3.75
CA GLU A 35 3.64 10.66 -2.52
C GLU A 35 2.12 10.42 -2.48
N ARG A 36 1.65 9.92 -1.34
CA ARG A 36 0.23 9.71 -1.05
C ARG A 36 -0.09 10.11 0.39
N VAL A 37 -1.30 10.60 0.62
CA VAL A 37 -1.81 10.90 1.97
C VAL A 37 -1.88 9.60 2.76
N ARG A 38 -1.38 9.60 3.99
CA ARG A 38 -1.17 8.37 4.77
C ARG A 38 -2.49 7.66 5.07
N GLU A 39 -3.52 8.43 5.38
CA GLU A 39 -4.83 7.94 5.83
C GLU A 39 -5.67 7.46 4.65
N SER A 40 -5.80 8.25 3.58
CA SER A 40 -6.61 7.91 2.41
C SER A 40 -5.88 7.07 1.36
N CYS A 41 -4.56 6.91 1.47
CA CYS A 41 -3.71 6.29 0.46
C CYS A 41 -3.79 6.93 -0.95
N GLU A 42 -4.39 8.11 -1.10
CA GLU A 42 -4.57 8.81 -2.37
C GLU A 42 -3.35 9.68 -2.68
N ALA A 43 -2.95 9.75 -3.95
CA ALA A 43 -1.79 10.51 -4.39
C ALA A 43 -1.94 12.01 -4.06
N VAL A 44 -0.83 12.62 -3.64
CA VAL A 44 -0.78 14.07 -3.45
C VAL A 44 -0.89 14.75 -4.82
N GLY A 45 -1.87 15.63 -4.99
CA GLY A 45 -2.05 16.41 -6.21
C GLY A 45 -2.80 15.72 -7.35
N LEU A 46 -3.15 14.44 -7.23
CA LEU A 46 -3.98 13.75 -8.23
C LEU A 46 -5.06 12.88 -7.58
N ARG A 47 -6.32 13.32 -7.73
CA ARG A 47 -7.47 12.59 -7.20
C ARG A 47 -7.65 11.24 -7.89
N ARG A 48 -8.13 10.26 -7.14
CA ARG A 48 -8.43 8.88 -7.52
C ARG A 48 -7.24 8.08 -8.03
N LEU A 49 -6.01 8.54 -7.78
CA LEU A 49 -4.79 7.76 -7.96
C LEU A 49 -4.35 7.20 -6.61
N PHE A 50 -4.06 5.90 -6.53
CA PHE A 50 -3.68 5.23 -5.29
C PHE A 50 -2.36 4.46 -5.47
N PRO A 51 -1.20 5.11 -5.27
CA PRO A 51 0.10 4.45 -5.36
C PRO A 51 0.21 3.33 -4.33
N ALA A 52 0.68 2.15 -4.71
CA ALA A 52 0.72 0.97 -3.84
C ALA A 52 1.95 0.08 -4.08
N GLY A 53 2.34 -0.67 -3.04
CA GLY A 53 3.36 -1.70 -3.12
C GLY A 53 4.78 -1.15 -3.32
N GLU A 54 5.67 -2.04 -3.77
CA GLU A 54 7.09 -1.75 -3.89
C GLU A 54 7.36 -0.69 -4.94
N GLY A 55 6.76 -0.81 -6.14
CA GLY A 55 6.96 0.15 -7.23
C GLY A 55 6.56 1.60 -6.88
N ALA A 56 5.65 1.78 -5.91
CA ALA A 56 5.29 3.10 -5.41
C ALA A 56 6.16 3.61 -4.24
N GLY A 57 7.05 2.76 -3.71
CA GLY A 57 7.93 3.07 -2.57
C GLY A 57 7.29 2.82 -1.20
N TYR A 58 6.28 1.95 -1.09
CA TYR A 58 5.55 1.66 0.17
C TYR A 58 5.73 0.23 0.70
N ALA A 59 6.51 -0.61 0.01
CA ALA A 59 6.83 -1.97 0.39
C ALA A 59 8.24 -2.36 -0.11
N GLY A 60 8.79 -3.48 0.36
CA GLY A 60 10.12 -3.98 -0.03
C GLY A 60 10.19 -5.50 -0.12
N GLY A 61 9.05 -6.15 -0.42
CA GLY A 61 8.95 -7.59 -0.49
C GLY A 61 7.50 -8.07 -0.47
N ILE A 62 7.29 -9.34 -0.81
CA ILE A 62 5.98 -9.94 -1.11
C ILE A 62 4.95 -9.65 -0.02
N VAL A 63 5.27 -9.98 1.23
CA VAL A 63 4.33 -9.82 2.36
C VAL A 63 4.02 -8.35 2.60
N SER A 64 5.03 -7.48 2.59
CA SER A 64 4.83 -6.04 2.79
C SER A 64 4.00 -5.40 1.68
N ALA A 65 4.15 -5.86 0.44
CA ALA A 65 3.37 -5.39 -0.70
C ALA A 65 1.91 -5.85 -0.63
N ALA A 66 1.66 -7.10 -0.19
CA ALA A 66 0.31 -7.61 0.04
C ALA A 66 -0.42 -6.83 1.14
N VAL A 67 0.27 -6.54 2.26
CA VAL A 67 -0.29 -5.74 3.36
C VAL A 67 -0.59 -4.30 2.91
N ASP A 68 0.30 -3.70 2.10
CA ASP A 68 0.04 -2.38 1.53
C ASP A 68 -1.16 -2.40 0.57
N GLY A 69 -1.25 -3.41 -0.30
CA GLY A 69 -2.37 -3.61 -1.21
C GLY A 69 -3.71 -3.75 -0.49
N LEU A 70 -3.76 -4.43 0.66
CA LEU A 70 -4.97 -4.52 1.47
C LEU A 70 -5.43 -3.15 1.99
N ARG A 71 -4.50 -2.30 2.43
CA ARG A 71 -4.82 -0.94 2.91
C ARG A 71 -5.35 -0.08 1.76
N VAL A 72 -4.66 -0.10 0.63
CA VAL A 72 -5.04 0.65 -0.57
C VAL A 72 -6.39 0.17 -1.12
N GLY A 73 -6.63 -1.15 -1.16
CA GLY A 73 -7.91 -1.70 -1.61
C GLY A 73 -9.09 -1.25 -0.76
N ARG A 74 -8.92 -1.12 0.56
CA ARG A 74 -9.94 -0.55 1.45
C ARG A 74 -10.22 0.92 1.13
N ALA A 75 -9.17 1.73 0.96
CA ALA A 75 -9.33 3.14 0.60
C ALA A 75 -10.04 3.34 -0.75
N VAL A 76 -9.70 2.53 -1.75
CA VAL A 76 -10.40 2.51 -3.05
C VAL A 76 -11.87 2.15 -2.86
N SER A 77 -12.17 1.13 -2.06
CA SER A 77 -13.55 0.71 -1.76
C SER A 77 -14.36 1.81 -1.07
N GLU A 78 -13.76 2.59 -0.17
CA GLU A 78 -14.43 3.71 0.51
C GLU A 78 -14.80 4.82 -0.48
N VAL A 79 -13.86 5.20 -1.35
CA VAL A 79 -14.07 6.25 -2.36
C VAL A 79 -15.10 5.83 -3.42
N LEU A 80 -15.08 4.56 -3.86
CA LEU A 80 -16.05 4.04 -4.82
C LEU A 80 -17.42 3.79 -4.16
N GLY A 81 -17.45 3.28 -2.94
CA GLY A 81 -18.68 3.07 -2.17
C GLY A 81 -19.44 4.37 -1.92
N ALA A 82 -18.73 5.45 -1.55
CA ALA A 82 -19.30 6.79 -1.44
C ALA A 82 -19.90 7.31 -2.76
N SER A 83 -19.39 6.87 -3.91
CA SER A 83 -19.91 7.27 -5.23
C SER A 83 -21.24 6.59 -5.59
N THR A 84 -21.54 5.42 -5.01
CA THR A 84 -22.77 4.64 -5.31
C THR A 84 -23.97 4.97 -4.41
N ALA A 85 -23.76 5.68 -3.30
CA ALA A 85 -24.83 6.06 -2.39
C ALA A 85 -25.75 7.18 -2.93
N GLY A 86 -25.35 7.87 -4.00
CA GLY A 86 -26.09 8.99 -4.60
C GLY A 86 -27.21 8.62 -5.58
N GLU A 87 -27.37 7.36 -5.96
CA GLU A 87 -28.33 6.95 -7.02
C GLU A 87 -29.61 6.29 -6.48
N ARG A 88 -29.78 6.18 -5.16
CA ARG A 88 -31.00 5.63 -4.52
C ARG A 88 -31.90 6.71 -3.89
N GLY A 89 -32.16 7.79 -4.63
CA GLY A 89 -33.08 8.84 -4.21
C GLY A 89 -33.86 9.41 -5.39
N GLY A 90 -35.00 8.79 -5.72
CA GLY A 90 -35.90 9.36 -6.72
C GLY A 90 -36.92 8.40 -7.30
N MET A 91 -37.87 7.89 -6.50
CA MET A 91 -39.15 7.46 -7.05
C MET A 91 -40.26 7.51 -5.98
N GLY A 92 -41.28 8.34 -6.26
CA GLY A 92 -42.63 8.15 -5.75
C GLY A 92 -42.99 8.91 -4.48
N GLY A 93 -43.28 10.20 -4.62
CA GLY A 93 -44.29 10.82 -3.77
C GLY A 93 -45.67 10.43 -4.29
N GLU A 94 -46.56 10.03 -3.39
CA GLU A 94 -48.00 10.18 -3.53
C GLU A 94 -48.54 10.60 -2.16
N GLY A 95 -49.07 11.82 -2.09
CA GLY A 95 -49.86 12.27 -0.95
C GLY A 95 -51.33 11.88 -1.12
N ALA A 96 -52.06 11.75 -0.01
CA ALA A 96 -53.50 11.95 0.05
C ALA A 96 -53.97 11.95 1.52
N GLY A 97 -54.78 12.95 1.88
CA GLY A 97 -55.74 12.98 2.99
C GLY A 97 -55.15 12.95 4.41
N GLY A 98 -55.23 13.97 5.26
CA GLY A 98 -56.32 14.92 5.40
C GLY A 98 -57.60 14.20 5.83
N GLU A 99 -57.80 13.99 7.13
CA GLU A 99 -59.02 14.34 7.87
C GLU A 99 -58.97 13.86 9.33
N ARG A 100 -59.14 14.84 10.23
CA ARG A 100 -59.79 14.85 11.56
C ARG A 100 -59.66 13.62 12.48
#